data_AF-A0AAW9GYT0-F1
#
_entry.id   AF-A0AAW9GYT0-F1
#
_cell.length_a   1.000
_cell.length_b   1.000
_cell.length_c   1.000
_cell.angle_alpha   90.00
_cell.angle_beta   90.00
_cell.angle_gamma   90.00
#
_symmetry.space_group_name_H-M   'P 1'
#
loop_
_entity.id
_entity.type
_entity.pdbx_description
1 polymer ?
#
loop_
_entity_poly.entity_id
_entity_poly.type
_entity_poly.pdbx_seq_one_letter_code
_entity_poly.pdbx_strand_id
1 'polypeptide(L)'
;MKMATLAILAGLLATSSALADTTRCSTDSYGNTTCRGDDGSVTRTSKDSYGNTTTRDDQGNTIRCSSDSYGNKTCRGDDGSVTRSSTDSYGNTTTRSD
;
A
#
# COMPACT_ATOMS: atom_id res chain seq x y z
N MET A 1 17.26 -11.93 -7.89
CA MET A 1 17.05 -10.48 -8.11
C MET A 1 15.83 -10.10 -7.30
N LYS A 2 15.99 -9.20 -6.32
CA LYS A 2 14.96 -8.81 -5.35
C LYS A 2 13.92 -7.94 -6.06
N MET A 3 12.74 -8.47 -6.33
CA MET A 3 11.58 -7.68 -6.76
C MET A 3 10.79 -7.31 -5.50
N ALA A 4 11.32 -6.34 -4.74
CA ALA A 4 10.58 -5.70 -3.67
C ALA A 4 9.70 -4.62 -4.30
N THR A 5 8.58 -5.04 -4.89
CA THR A 5 7.53 -4.11 -5.33
C THR A 5 6.75 -3.72 -4.08
N LEU A 6 7.32 -2.81 -3.29
CA LEU A 6 6.69 -2.21 -2.13
C LEU A 6 5.61 -1.24 -2.62
N ALA A 7 4.47 -1.80 -3.06
CA ALA A 7 3.30 -1.04 -3.46
C ALA A 7 2.73 -0.36 -2.21
N ILE A 8 3.08 0.91 -2.03
CA ILE A 8 2.43 1.83 -1.09
C ILE A 8 0.96 1.94 -1.53
N LEU A 9 0.10 1.13 -0.95
CA LEU A 9 -1.32 1.11 -1.28
C LEU A 9 -2.04 2.29 -0.60
N ALA A 10 -1.83 3.48 -1.17
CA ALA A 10 -2.78 4.58 -1.19
C ALA A 10 -2.35 5.55 -2.30
N GLY A 11 -2.56 5.13 -3.55
CA GLY A 11 -2.36 5.96 -4.73
C GLY A 11 -1.00 5.79 -5.39
N LEU A 12 -0.81 4.71 -6.15
CA LEU A 12 -0.05 4.82 -7.37
C LEU A 12 -0.54 3.81 -8.40
N LEU A 13 -1.16 4.38 -9.43
CA LEU A 13 -1.41 3.79 -10.74
C LEU A 13 -0.12 3.12 -11.25
N ALA A 14 -0.28 1.92 -11.78
CA ALA A 14 0.76 1.09 -12.38
C ALA A 14 1.76 1.87 -13.25
N THR A 15 3.06 1.67 -13.03
CA THR A 15 4.08 1.86 -14.08
C THR A 15 5.24 0.89 -13.91
N SER A 16 5.18 -0.25 -14.60
CA SER A 16 6.34 -0.80 -15.32
C SER A 16 5.90 -1.94 -16.25
N SER A 17 6.16 -1.72 -17.52
CA SER A 17 5.97 -2.60 -18.66
C SER A 17 6.75 -3.93 -18.56
N ALA A 18 6.03 -5.05 -18.46
CA ALA A 18 6.35 -6.35 -19.07
C ALA A 18 5.23 -7.32 -18.66
N LEU A 19 4.35 -7.69 -19.61
CA LEU A 19 3.09 -8.43 -19.38
C LEU A 19 2.19 -7.67 -18.40
N ALA A 20 1.24 -6.87 -18.91
CA ALA A 20 0.26 -6.19 -18.07
C ALA A 20 -0.66 -7.26 -17.45
N ASP A 21 -0.20 -7.83 -16.34
CA ASP A 21 -1.02 -8.65 -15.49
C ASP A 21 -2.23 -7.82 -15.06
N THR A 22 -3.44 -8.24 -15.43
CA THR A 22 -4.62 -7.44 -15.14
C THR A 22 -4.97 -7.64 -13.68
N THR A 23 -4.52 -6.74 -12.82
CA THR A 23 -4.97 -6.74 -11.42
C THR A 23 -6.42 -6.27 -11.33
N ARG A 24 -7.31 -7.12 -10.81
CA ARG A 24 -8.70 -6.76 -10.50
C ARG A 24 -8.86 -6.55 -9.01
N CYS A 25 -9.40 -5.41 -8.63
CA CYS A 25 -9.65 -5.08 -7.22
C CYS A 25 -11.15 -4.92 -6.94
N SER A 26 -11.57 -5.36 -5.77
CA SER A 26 -12.92 -5.15 -5.25
C SER A 26 -12.83 -4.69 -3.80
N THR A 27 -13.65 -3.69 -3.46
CA THR A 27 -13.77 -3.17 -2.09
C THR A 27 -15.16 -3.52 -1.54
N ASP A 28 -15.21 -4.06 -0.33
CA ASP A 28 -16.46 -4.38 0.34
C ASP A 28 -17.06 -3.15 1.07
N SER A 29 -18.26 -3.30 1.64
CA SER A 29 -18.95 -2.25 2.39
C SER A 29 -18.25 -1.84 3.69
N TYR A 30 -17.28 -2.64 4.16
CA TYR A 30 -16.46 -2.34 5.33
C TYR A 30 -15.16 -1.63 4.96
N GLY A 31 -14.93 -1.36 3.66
CA GLY A 31 -13.72 -0.70 3.17
C GLY A 31 -12.51 -1.62 3.06
N ASN A 32 -12.70 -2.95 3.14
CA ASN A 32 -11.64 -3.90 2.85
C ASN A 32 -11.52 -4.10 1.34
N THR A 33 -10.30 -4.07 0.83
CA THR A 33 -10.02 -4.26 -0.59
C THR A 33 -9.29 -5.58 -0.81
N THR A 34 -9.73 -6.36 -1.79
CA THR A 34 -8.97 -7.51 -2.30
C THR A 34 -8.63 -7.27 -3.76
N CYS A 35 -7.36 -7.42 -4.10
CA CYS A 35 -6.83 -7.34 -5.45
C CYS A 35 -6.28 -8.71 -5.87
N ARG A 36 -6.52 -9.11 -7.12
CA ARG A 36 -6.03 -10.36 -7.69
C ARG A 36 -5.44 -10.14 -9.08
N GLY A 37 -4.22 -10.62 -9.30
CA GLY A 37 -3.61 -10.71 -10.62
C GLY A 37 -4.08 -11.96 -11.38
N ASP A 38 -3.96 -11.91 -12.70
CA ASP A 38 -4.12 -13.06 -13.59
C ASP A 38 -2.99 -14.09 -13.40
N ASP A 39 -1.80 -13.70 -12.92
CA ASP A 39 -0.75 -14.62 -12.42
C ASP A 39 -1.12 -15.40 -11.17
N GLY A 40 -2.26 -15.07 -10.54
CA GLY A 40 -2.72 -15.69 -9.30
C GLY A 40 -2.24 -14.99 -8.04
N SER A 41 -1.46 -13.91 -8.14
CA SER A 41 -1.10 -13.06 -7.00
C SER A 41 -2.35 -12.49 -6.32
N VAL A 42 -2.33 -12.37 -4.99
CA VAL A 42 -3.47 -11.83 -4.22
C VAL A 42 -2.98 -10.88 -3.16
N THR A 43 -3.57 -9.69 -3.11
CA THR A 43 -3.35 -8.72 -2.04
C THR A 43 -4.65 -8.40 -1.34
N ARG A 44 -4.62 -8.33 -0.01
CA ARG A 44 -5.76 -7.99 0.84
C ARG A 44 -5.40 -6.82 1.74
N THR A 45 -6.24 -5.80 1.73
CA THR A 45 -6.10 -4.61 2.57
C THR A 45 -7.35 -4.46 3.43
N SER A 46 -7.15 -4.35 4.74
CA SER A 46 -8.22 -3.95 5.67
C SER A 46 -7.96 -2.55 6.19
N LYS A 47 -9.04 -1.84 6.54
CA LYS A 47 -8.99 -0.55 7.20
C LYS A 47 -9.69 -0.65 8.56
N ASP A 48 -9.02 -0.19 9.62
CA ASP A 48 -9.61 -0.13 10.96
C ASP A 48 -10.47 1.14 11.16
N SER A 49 -11.13 1.24 12.32
CA SER A 49 -11.97 2.40 12.67
C SER A 49 -11.21 3.72 12.81
N TYR A 50 -9.88 3.65 12.96
CA TYR A 50 -9.01 4.83 13.03
C TYR A 50 -8.45 5.22 11.65
N GLY A 51 -8.83 4.48 10.60
CA GLY A 51 -8.35 4.70 9.25
C GLY A 51 -6.96 4.13 8.96
N ASN A 52 -6.37 3.36 9.90
CA ASN A 52 -5.13 2.65 9.66
C ASN A 52 -5.39 1.48 8.71
N THR A 53 -4.42 1.15 7.87
CA THR A 53 -4.55 0.08 6.89
C THR A 53 -3.52 -1.00 7.14
N THR A 54 -3.94 -2.26 6.99
CA THR A 54 -3.03 -3.41 6.94
C THR A 54 -3.20 -4.09 5.60
N THR A 55 -2.11 -4.21 4.85
CA THR A 55 -2.05 -4.89 3.57
C THR A 55 -1.21 -6.16 3.71
N ARG A 56 -1.68 -7.27 3.16
CA ARG A 56 -0.95 -8.54 3.11
C ARG A 56 -1.07 -9.17 1.73
N ASP A 57 0.04 -9.69 1.22
CA ASP A 57 0.06 -10.47 -0.01
C ASP A 57 -0.04 -11.99 0.25
N ASP A 58 -0.10 -12.77 -0.82
CA ASP A 58 -0.20 -14.23 -0.77
C ASP A 58 1.12 -14.92 -0.39
N GLN A 59 2.25 -14.21 -0.40
CA GLN A 59 3.54 -14.68 0.11
C GLN A 59 3.71 -14.45 1.62
N GLY A 60 2.78 -13.73 2.25
CA GLY A 60 2.76 -13.46 3.68
C GLY A 60 3.42 -12.15 4.09
N ASN A 61 3.94 -11.36 3.14
CA ASN A 61 4.49 -10.04 3.44
C ASN A 61 3.35 -9.13 3.90
N THR A 62 3.63 -8.25 4.86
CA THR A 62 2.65 -7.41 5.52
C THR A 62 3.15 -5.98 5.65
N ILE A 63 2.37 -5.03 5.13
CA ILE A 63 2.58 -3.59 5.30
C ILE A 63 1.48 -3.03 6.19
N ARG A 64 1.88 -2.27 7.21
CA ARG A 64 0.94 -1.53 8.08
C ARG A 64 1.16 -0.04 7.92
N CYS A 65 0.09 0.70 7.64
CA CYS A 65 0.14 2.15 7.51
C CYS A 65 -0.80 2.82 8.50
N SER A 66 -0.36 3.93 9.08
CA SER A 66 -1.17 4.82 9.90
C SER A 66 -0.97 6.27 9.45
N SER A 67 -1.90 7.14 9.82
CA SER A 67 -1.72 8.59 9.67
C SER A 67 -1.92 9.27 11.01
N ASP A 68 -1.12 10.29 11.30
CA ASP A 68 -1.30 11.11 12.50
C ASP A 68 -2.37 12.20 12.30
N SER A 69 -2.63 12.98 13.34
CA SER A 69 -3.61 14.07 13.32
C SER A 69 -3.25 15.22 12.38
N TYR A 70 -2.00 15.30 11.93
CA TYR A 70 -1.53 16.29 10.96
C TYR A 70 -1.58 15.75 9.53
N GLY A 71 -2.05 14.52 9.33
CA GLY A 71 -2.12 13.87 8.03
C GLY A 71 -0.79 13.26 7.58
N ASN A 72 0.24 13.22 8.43
CA ASN A 72 1.49 12.55 8.10
C ASN A 72 1.27 11.04 8.11
N LYS A 73 1.71 10.36 7.05
CA LYS A 73 1.55 8.92 6.89
C LYS A 73 2.85 8.19 7.19
N THR A 74 2.76 7.08 7.92
CA THR A 74 3.87 6.14 8.10
C THR A 74 3.41 4.75 7.70
N CYS A 75 4.22 4.05 6.91
CA CYS A 75 4.02 2.67 6.49
C CYS A 75 5.25 1.83 6.88
N ARG A 76 5.02 0.66 7.46
CA ARG A 76 6.05 -0.27 7.95
C ARG A 76 5.83 -1.64 7.31
N GLY A 77 6.84 -2.15 6.61
CA GLY A 77 6.91 -3.54 6.16
C GLY A 77 7.41 -4.47 7.28
N ASP A 78 7.04 -5.75 7.21
CA ASP A 78 7.55 -6.80 8.10
C ASP A 78 9.03 -7.11 7.88
N ASP A 79 9.56 -6.79 6.70
CA ASP A 79 10.98 -6.80 6.36
C ASP A 79 11.81 -5.69 7.04
N GLY A 80 11.14 -4.82 7.80
CA GLY A 80 11.75 -3.70 8.51
C GLY A 80 11.72 -2.38 7.75
N SER A 81 11.36 -2.39 6.46
CA SER A 81 11.26 -1.19 5.62
C SER A 81 10.30 -0.16 6.21
N VAL A 82 10.62 1.12 6.05
CA VAL A 82 9.76 2.20 6.55
C VAL A 82 9.62 3.30 5.51
N THR A 83 8.39 3.61 5.13
CA THR A 83 8.09 4.78 4.32
C THR A 83 7.31 5.80 5.14
N ARG A 84 7.68 7.07 5.03
CA ARG A 84 7.00 8.20 5.67
C ARG A 84 6.69 9.25 4.64
N SER A 85 5.52 9.84 4.71
CA SER A 85 5.16 10.99 3.91
C SER A 85 4.43 12.06 4.70
N SER A 86 4.65 13.31 4.32
CA SER A 86 4.01 14.49 4.89
C SER A 86 3.72 15.48 3.77
N THR A 87 2.68 16.30 3.95
CA THR A 87 2.33 17.37 3.00
C THR A 87 2.36 18.69 3.74
N ASP A 88 3.05 19.68 3.17
CA ASP A 88 3.14 21.02 3.76
C ASP A 88 1.88 21.87 3.47
N SER A 89 1.82 23.08 4.04
CA SER A 89 0.69 24.00 3.86
C SER A 89 0.54 24.55 2.43
N TYR A 90 1.56 24.40 1.59
CA TYR A 90 1.53 24.78 0.18
C TYR A 90 1.11 23.62 -0.73
N GLY A 91 0.84 22.44 -0.15
CA GLY A 91 0.43 21.24 -0.87
C GLY A 91 1.60 20.40 -1.39
N ASN A 92 2.85 20.67 -0.99
CA ASN A 92 3.99 19.86 -1.42
C ASN A 92 4.11 18.61 -0.56
N THR A 93 4.15 17.43 -1.19
CA THR A 93 4.35 16.15 -0.49
C THR A 93 5.82 15.72 -0.52
N THR A 94 6.37 15.44 0.66
CA THR A 94 7.69 14.79 0.79
C THR A 94 7.48 13.34 1.19
N THR A 95 8.17 12.41 0.51
CA THR A 95 8.16 10.99 0.86
C THR A 95 9.59 10.51 1.06
N ARG A 96 9.84 9.78 2.15
CA ARG A 96 11.13 9.18 2.48
C ARG A 96 10.95 7.70 2.79
N SER A 97 11.77 6.86 2.19
CA SER A 97 11.80 5.41 2.39
C SER A 97 13.17 4.98 2.91
N ASP A 98 13.15 4.19 3.98
CA ASP A 98 14.31 3.59 4.66
C ASP A 98 14.34 2.08 4.48
#